data_AF-A0A9W6TGG8-F1
#
_entry.id   AF-A0A9W6TGG8-F1
#
_cell.length_a   1.000
_cell.length_b   1.000
_cell.length_c   1.000
_cell.angle_alpha   90.00
_cell.angle_beta   90.00
_cell.angle_gamma   90.00
#
_symmetry.space_group_name_H-M   'P 1'
#
loop_
_entity.id
_entity.type
_entity.pdbx_description
1 polymer ?
#
loop_
_entity_poly.entity_id
_entity_poly.type
_entity_poly.pdbx_seq_one_letter_code
_entity_poly.pdbx_strand_id
1 'polypeptide(L)'
;MRHAIGIDGVALSSVYCCLQPNNSPSVKQNAVRGYGAEVVLCAPTNEAREKAANEVVKASGARFVHPSNDPDVMSGQGTVALELLEQAKKEYGMELDAILVPIGGAGLCSGVAMAAKVIFGMASEL
;
A
#
# COMPACT_ATOMS: atom_id res chain seq x y z
N MET A 1 0.74 -6.45 28.25
CA MET A 1 0.27 -7.35 27.19
C MET A 1 0.00 -6.50 25.95
N ARG A 2 0.88 -6.52 24.94
CA ARG A 2 0.72 -5.74 23.70
C ARG A 2 0.13 -6.68 22.65
N HIS A 3 -1.11 -6.44 22.25
CA HIS A 3 -1.83 -7.28 21.30
C HIS A 3 -1.46 -6.91 19.85
N ALA A 4 -1.24 -7.95 19.04
CA ALA A 4 -0.94 -7.89 17.62
C ALA A 4 -2.23 -7.78 16.79
N ILE A 5 -2.20 -7.02 15.69
CA ILE A 5 -3.19 -7.10 14.60
C ILE A 5 -2.38 -7.30 13.31
N GLY A 6 -2.57 -8.46 12.68
CA GLY A 6 -1.79 -8.91 11.52
C GLY A 6 -2.30 -8.32 10.21
N ILE A 7 -1.35 -7.97 9.34
CA ILE A 7 -1.50 -8.05 7.89
C ILE A 7 -0.91 -9.42 7.54
N ASP A 8 -1.69 -10.29 6.91
CA ASP A 8 -1.42 -11.72 6.80
C ASP A 8 0.02 -12.07 6.40
N GLY A 9 0.72 -12.79 7.28
CA GLY A 9 1.99 -13.47 6.99
C GLY A 9 3.23 -12.97 7.75
N VAL A 10 3.20 -11.79 8.38
CA VAL A 10 4.31 -11.36 9.24
C VAL A 10 3.84 -11.22 10.69
N ALA A 11 4.21 -12.18 11.53
CA ALA A 11 4.09 -12.04 12.98
C ALA A 11 5.01 -10.91 13.43
N LEU A 12 4.50 -9.68 13.45
CA LEU A 12 5.25 -8.51 13.89
C LEU A 12 4.73 -8.11 15.26
N SER A 13 5.49 -8.46 16.29
CA SER A 13 5.49 -7.78 17.59
C SER A 13 5.99 -6.32 17.48
N SER A 14 5.85 -5.69 16.32
CA SER A 14 6.48 -4.43 15.96
C SER A 14 5.52 -3.29 16.23
N VAL A 15 5.98 -2.33 17.02
CA VAL A 15 5.34 -1.02 17.13
C VAL A 15 5.46 -0.36 15.76
N TYR A 16 4.33 -0.01 15.14
CA TYR A 16 4.31 0.71 13.87
C TYR A 16 4.10 2.21 14.11
N CYS A 17 4.89 3.02 13.42
CA CYS A 17 4.78 4.48 13.43
C CYS A 17 4.24 4.94 12.07
N CYS A 18 3.12 5.65 12.07
CA CYS A 18 2.53 6.25 10.88
C CYS A 18 2.79 7.75 10.86
N LEU A 19 3.34 8.24 9.75
CA LEU A 19 3.58 9.66 9.52
C LEU A 19 2.38 10.27 8.82
N GLN A 20 1.80 11.29 9.43
CA GLN A 20 0.65 11.99 8.88
C GLN A 20 0.87 13.50 8.87
N PRO A 21 0.45 14.21 7.81
CA PRO A 21 0.33 15.65 7.84
C PRO A 21 -0.57 16.12 8.99
N ASN A 22 -0.22 17.21 9.65
CA ASN A 22 -0.99 17.79 10.75
C ASN A 22 -2.41 18.25 10.35
N ASN A 23 -2.65 18.47 9.06
CA ASN A 23 -3.96 18.79 8.50
C ASN A 23 -4.76 17.54 8.05
N SER A 24 -4.28 16.33 8.33
CA SER A 24 -5.00 15.09 8.00
C SER A 24 -6.31 15.02 8.79
N PRO A 25 -7.42 14.57 8.16
CA PRO A 25 -8.70 14.40 8.86
C PRO A 25 -8.54 13.59 10.15
N SER A 26 -9.11 14.07 11.26
CA SER A 26 -8.97 13.46 12.59
C SER A 26 -9.42 12.00 12.62
N VAL A 27 -10.45 11.65 11.84
CA VAL A 27 -10.93 10.28 11.68
C VAL A 27 -9.83 9.32 11.19
N LYS A 28 -8.95 9.76 10.28
CA LYS A 28 -7.84 8.95 9.78
C LYS A 28 -6.74 8.78 10.82
N GLN A 29 -6.47 9.83 11.61
CA GLN A 29 -5.49 9.75 12.69
C GLN A 29 -5.97 8.82 13.80
N ASN A 30 -7.25 8.91 14.16
CA ASN A 30 -7.85 8.09 15.21
C ASN A 30 -7.95 6.62 14.79
N ALA A 31 -8.26 6.34 13.52
CA ALA A 31 -8.25 4.98 13.00
C ALA A 31 -6.86 4.32 13.17
N VAL A 32 -5.80 5.03 12.79
CA VAL A 32 -4.42 4.54 12.91
C VAL A 32 -4.03 4.29 14.38
N ARG A 33 -4.38 5.21 15.29
CA ARG A 33 -4.18 5.00 16.74
C ARG A 33 -5.00 3.81 17.25
N GLY A 34 -6.21 3.63 16.75
CA GLY A 34 -7.07 2.49 17.07
C GLY A 34 -6.49 1.14 16.65
N TYR A 35 -5.69 1.11 15.59
CA TYR A 35 -4.92 -0.08 15.18
C TYR A 35 -3.65 -0.32 16.04
N GLY A 36 -3.40 0.50 17.05
CA GLY A 36 -2.26 0.36 17.96
C GLY A 36 -0.95 0.99 17.48
N ALA A 37 -1.01 1.79 16.40
CA ALA A 37 0.15 2.50 15.87
C ALA A 37 0.37 3.86 16.55
N GLU A 38 1.63 4.26 16.67
CA GLU A 38 2.01 5.62 17.03
C GLU A 38 1.82 6.55 15.81
N VAL A 39 1.27 7.74 16.02
CA VAL A 39 1.08 8.74 14.96
C VAL A 39 2.04 9.89 15.17
N VAL A 40 3.00 10.05 14.26
CA VAL A 40 3.92 11.19 14.22
C VAL A 40 3.39 12.20 13.22
N LEU A 41 3.10 13.42 13.70
CA LEU A 41 2.58 14.49 12.87
C LEU A 41 3.72 15.32 12.28
N CYS A 42 3.56 15.73 11.02
CA CYS A 42 4.51 16.59 10.31
C CYS A 42 3.77 17.69 9.52
N ALA A 43 4.51 18.65 8.98
CA ALA A 43 3.95 19.62 8.04
C ALA A 43 3.50 18.92 6.74
N PRO A 44 2.51 19.46 6.00
CA PRO A 44 1.94 18.81 4.83
C PRO A 44 2.85 18.82 3.57
N THR A 45 4.17 18.86 3.72
CA THR A 45 5.13 18.83 2.60
C THR A 45 5.82 17.46 2.48
N ASN A 46 6.30 17.13 1.27
CA ASN A 46 7.08 15.89 1.07
C ASN A 46 8.37 15.91 1.90
N GLU A 47 9.09 17.04 1.88
CA GLU A 47 10.33 17.21 2.64
C GLU A 47 10.13 16.99 4.14
N ALA A 48 9.05 17.53 4.73
CA ALA A 48 8.77 17.32 6.14
C ALA A 48 8.46 15.86 6.47
N ARG A 49 7.74 15.15 5.58
CA ARG A 49 7.46 13.71 5.73
C ARG A 49 8.73 12.88 5.65
N GLU A 50 9.58 13.14 4.67
CA GLU A 50 10.85 12.43 4.48
C GLU A 50 11.80 12.68 5.65
N LYS A 51 11.91 13.93 6.11
CA LYS A 51 12.71 14.28 7.28
C LYS A 51 12.22 13.55 8.53
N ALA A 52 10.93 13.61 8.82
CA ALA A 52 10.34 12.93 9.98
C ALA A 52 10.49 11.40 9.90
N ALA A 53 10.34 10.81 8.71
CA ALA A 53 10.62 9.39 8.47
C ALA A 53 12.06 9.02 8.81
N ASN A 54 13.01 9.79 8.32
CA ASN A 54 14.43 9.57 8.59
C ASN A 54 14.77 9.70 10.08
N GLU A 55 14.16 10.63 10.79
CA GLU A 55 14.33 10.80 12.24
C GLU A 55 13.78 9.58 13.01
N VAL A 56 12.58 9.11 12.67
CA VAL A 56 11.98 7.91 13.28
C VAL A 56 12.83 6.68 13.01
N VAL A 57 13.29 6.47 11.77
CA VAL A 57 14.17 5.34 11.41
C VAL A 57 15.46 5.38 12.21
N LYS A 58 16.12 6.55 12.31
CA LYS A 58 17.36 6.72 13.09
C LYS A 58 17.16 6.44 14.57
N ALA A 59 16.03 6.88 15.15
CA ALA A 59 15.76 6.74 16.58
C ALA A 59 15.32 5.32 16.97
N SER A 60 14.57 4.63 16.11
CA SER A 60 13.94 3.35 16.43
C SER A 60 14.62 2.13 15.81
N GLY A 61 15.42 2.32 14.75
CA GLY A 61 15.93 1.22 13.92
C GLY A 61 14.87 0.54 13.04
N ALA A 62 13.68 1.14 12.89
CA ALA A 62 12.60 0.59 12.07
C ALA A 62 12.92 0.63 10.56
N ARG A 63 12.36 -0.32 9.80
CA ARG A 63 12.34 -0.27 8.33
C ARG A 63 11.32 0.77 7.88
N PHE A 64 11.73 1.72 7.04
CA PHE A 64 10.80 2.59 6.35
C PHE A 64 10.13 1.82 5.19
N VAL A 65 8.80 1.83 5.18
CA VAL A 65 7.99 1.27 4.08
C VAL A 65 7.39 2.45 3.31
N HIS A 66 7.85 2.65 2.08
CA HIS A 66 7.33 3.73 1.25
C HIS A 66 5.91 3.38 0.77
N PRO A 67 4.93 4.30 0.82
CA PRO A 67 3.53 4.00 0.46
C PRO A 67 3.27 3.67 -1.01
N SER A 68 4.29 3.62 -1.87
CA SER A 68 4.11 3.40 -3.32
C SER A 68 5.38 2.98 -4.05
N ASN A 69 6.55 3.50 -3.65
CA ASN A 69 7.86 3.13 -4.18
C ASN A 69 8.55 2.06 -3.31
N ASP A 70 7.81 1.01 -2.97
CA ASP A 70 8.33 -0.19 -2.30
C ASP A 70 7.82 -1.40 -3.10
N PRO A 71 8.70 -2.34 -3.52
CA PRO A 71 8.30 -3.49 -4.33
C PRO A 71 7.21 -4.36 -3.68
N ASP A 72 7.23 -4.51 -2.35
CA ASP A 72 6.24 -5.30 -1.61
C ASP A 72 4.88 -4.59 -1.63
N VAL A 73 4.88 -3.25 -1.50
CA VAL A 73 3.66 -2.45 -1.61
C VAL A 73 3.08 -2.52 -3.02
N MET A 74 3.91 -2.34 -4.06
CA MET A 74 3.48 -2.37 -5.46
C MET A 74 2.91 -3.74 -5.86
N SER A 75 3.59 -4.82 -5.48
CA SER A 75 3.12 -6.18 -5.77
C SER A 75 1.82 -6.49 -5.04
N GLY A 76 1.69 -6.09 -3.77
CA GLY A 76 0.45 -6.19 -3.01
C GLY A 76 -0.69 -5.41 -3.65
N GLN A 77 -0.46 -4.19 -4.16
CA GLN A 77 -1.51 -3.44 -4.85
C GLN A 77 -1.94 -4.10 -6.17
N GLY A 78 -1.02 -4.82 -6.84
CA GLY A 78 -1.29 -5.50 -8.10
C GLY A 78 -2.29 -6.65 -7.99
N THR A 79 -2.53 -7.20 -6.79
CA THR A 79 -3.47 -8.33 -6.61
C THR A 79 -4.89 -7.97 -7.00
N VAL A 80 -5.29 -6.70 -6.86
CA VAL A 80 -6.61 -6.22 -7.29
C VAL A 80 -6.85 -6.46 -8.78
N ALA A 81 -5.80 -6.42 -9.60
CA ALA A 81 -5.93 -6.72 -11.03
C ALA A 81 -6.17 -8.20 -11.28
N LEU A 82 -5.54 -9.08 -10.49
CA LEU A 82 -5.76 -10.53 -10.56
C LEU A 82 -7.22 -10.84 -10.22
N GLU A 83 -7.72 -10.27 -9.11
CA GLU A 83 -9.10 -10.43 -8.67
C GLU A 83 -10.09 -9.87 -9.69
N LEU A 84 -9.85 -8.66 -10.20
CA LEU A 84 -10.71 -8.02 -11.20
C LEU A 84 -10.84 -8.85 -12.48
N LEU A 85 -9.71 -9.34 -13.02
CA LEU A 85 -9.70 -10.15 -14.24
C LEU A 85 -10.37 -11.51 -14.02
N GLU A 86 -10.13 -12.12 -12.88
CA GLU A 86 -10.78 -13.38 -12.50
C GLU A 86 -12.30 -13.22 -12.37
N GLN A 87 -12.76 -12.18 -11.68
CA GLN A 87 -14.19 -11.86 -11.52
C GLN A 87 -14.85 -11.54 -12.86
N ALA A 88 -14.22 -10.71 -13.70
CA ALA A 88 -14.74 -10.39 -15.04
C ALA A 88 -14.97 -11.65 -15.88
N LYS A 89 -14.01 -12.58 -15.87
CA LYS A 89 -14.12 -13.83 -16.62
C LYS A 89 -15.12 -14.81 -16.01
N LYS A 90 -15.04 -15.05 -14.69
CA LYS A 90 -15.84 -16.10 -14.02
C LYS A 90 -17.29 -15.68 -13.78
N GLU A 91 -17.51 -14.45 -13.36
CA GLU A 91 -18.84 -13.98 -12.97
C GLU A 91 -19.61 -13.35 -14.12
N TYR A 92 -18.89 -12.72 -15.06
CA TYR A 92 -19.50 -11.99 -16.17
C TYR A 92 -19.21 -12.58 -17.56
N GLY A 93 -18.36 -13.60 -17.66
CA GLY A 93 -18.03 -14.24 -18.94
C GLY A 93 -17.36 -13.30 -19.93
N MET A 94 -16.70 -12.23 -19.46
CA MET A 94 -16.13 -11.19 -20.32
C MET A 94 -14.61 -11.10 -20.17
N GLU A 95 -13.96 -10.66 -21.25
CA GLU A 95 -12.57 -10.24 -21.24
C GLU A 95 -12.52 -8.71 -21.26
N LEU A 96 -11.60 -8.11 -20.49
CA LEU A 96 -11.48 -6.67 -20.38
C LEU A 96 -10.53 -6.13 -21.45
N ASP A 97 -11.01 -5.20 -22.28
CA ASP A 97 -10.16 -4.48 -23.24
C ASP A 97 -9.28 -3.41 -22.58
N ALA A 98 -9.73 -2.86 -21.45
CA ALA A 98 -9.05 -1.78 -20.74
C ALA A 98 -9.33 -1.80 -19.24
N ILE A 99 -8.36 -1.32 -18.46
CA ILE A 99 -8.48 -1.10 -17.00
C ILE A 99 -8.13 0.37 -16.72
N LEU A 100 -9.05 1.12 -16.12
CA LEU A 100 -8.80 2.49 -15.66
C LEU A 100 -8.31 2.47 -14.21
N VAL A 101 -7.14 3.07 -13.96
CA VAL A 101 -6.51 3.07 -12.65
C VAL A 101 -6.22 4.51 -12.19
N PRO A 102 -6.63 4.94 -10.99
CA PRO A 102 -6.28 6.25 -10.46
C PRO A 102 -4.78 6.33 -10.16
N ILE A 103 -4.17 7.49 -10.42
CA ILE A 103 -2.74 7.70 -10.23
C ILE A 103 -2.50 8.78 -9.17
N GLY A 104 -1.91 8.35 -8.05
CA GLY A 104 -1.25 9.21 -7.06
C GLY A 104 0.26 9.01 -7.14
N GLY A 105 0.83 8.29 -6.16
CA GLY A 105 2.25 7.87 -6.16
C GLY A 105 2.58 6.69 -7.11
N ALA A 106 1.70 6.39 -8.08
CA ALA A 106 1.80 5.35 -9.10
C ALA A 106 1.93 3.87 -8.65
N GLY A 107 2.03 3.55 -7.36
CA GLY A 107 2.18 2.16 -6.88
C GLY A 107 1.05 1.20 -7.26
N LEU A 108 -0.20 1.69 -7.29
CA LEU A 108 -1.35 0.90 -7.77
C LEU A 108 -1.29 0.66 -9.28
N CYS A 109 -1.03 1.72 -10.06
CA CYS A 109 -0.94 1.64 -11.52
C CYS A 109 0.20 0.71 -11.95
N SER A 110 1.36 0.78 -11.30
CA SER A 110 2.49 -0.11 -11.60
C SER A 110 2.15 -1.57 -11.27
N GLY A 111 1.55 -1.86 -10.11
CA GLY A 111 1.11 -3.20 -9.74
C GLY A 111 0.08 -3.78 -10.71
N VAL A 112 -0.96 -3.00 -11.02
CA VAL A 112 -2.02 -3.41 -11.96
C VAL A 112 -1.47 -3.65 -13.36
N ALA A 113 -0.64 -2.75 -13.88
CA ALA A 113 -0.06 -2.88 -15.22
C ALA A 113 0.83 -4.13 -15.33
N MET A 114 1.64 -4.41 -14.29
CA MET A 114 2.47 -5.62 -14.24
C MET A 114 1.62 -6.90 -14.25
N ALA A 115 0.62 -6.97 -13.37
CA ALA A 115 -0.26 -8.14 -13.28
C ALA A 115 -1.04 -8.39 -14.58
N ALA A 116 -1.63 -7.35 -15.15
CA ALA A 116 -2.34 -7.43 -16.42
C ALA A 116 -1.40 -7.87 -17.55
N LYS A 117 -0.19 -7.30 -17.64
CA LYS A 117 0.79 -7.66 -18.68
C LYS A 117 1.21 -9.12 -18.60
N VAL A 118 1.42 -9.65 -17.39
CA VAL A 118 1.78 -11.07 -17.20
C VAL A 118 0.64 -11.98 -17.63
N ILE A 119 -0.59 -11.72 -17.18
CA ILE A 119 -1.76 -12.56 -17.52
C ILE A 119 -2.04 -12.53 -19.02
N PHE A 120 -2.10 -11.35 -19.64
CA PHE A 120 -2.38 -11.23 -21.07
C PHE A 120 -1.20 -11.65 -21.94
N GLY A 121 0.04 -11.44 -21.48
CA GLY A 121 1.24 -11.92 -22.16
C GLY A 121 1.30 -13.45 -22.22
N MET A 122 0.94 -14.14 -21.13
CA MET A 122 0.83 -15.59 -21.10
C MET A 122 -0.29 -16.14 -21.99
N ALA A 123 -1.39 -15.39 -22.16
CA ALA A 123 -2.48 -15.77 -23.06
C ALA A 123 -2.11 -15.67 -24.55
N SER A 124 -1.10 -14.88 -24.92
CA SER A 124 -0.64 -14.72 -26.31
C SER A 124 0.38 -15.78 -26.78
N GLU A 125 0.82 -16.67 -25.88
CA GLU A 125 1.77 -17.76 -26.17
C GLU A 125 1.11 -19.16 -26.22
N LEU A 126 -0.22 -19.23 -26.12
CA LEU A 126 -1.04 -20.44 -26.29
C LEU A 126 -1.87 -20.36 -27.59
#